data_AF-X1F577-F1
#
_entry.id   AF-X1F577-F1
#
_cell.length_a   1.000
_cell.length_b   1.000
_cell.length_c   1.000
_cell.angle_alpha   90.00
_cell.angle_beta   90.00
_cell.angle_gamma   90.00
#
_symmetry.space_group_name_H-M   'P 1'
#
loop_
_entity.id
_entity.type
_entity.pdbx_description
1 polymer ?
#
loop_
_entity_poly.entity_id
_entity_poly.type
_entity_poly.pdbx_seq_one_letter_code
_entity_poly.pdbx_strand_id
1 'polypeptide(L)' 'MGKSKFGNNMKKIGEILPSILNRMGIIKGIEQGKAVVFWENIVGDNIARHAKPFKVKKGILYVEVTSS' A
#
# COMPACT_ATOMS: atom_id res chain seq x y z
N MET A 1 25.42 43.55 -9.14
CA MET A 1 24.81 42.38 -9.83
C MET A 1 25.59 41.13 -9.50
N GLY A 2 25.07 39.95 -9.18
CA GLY A 2 23.74 39.42 -8.89
C GLY A 2 24.01 38.01 -8.38
N LYS A 3 23.81 37.75 -7.08
CA LYS A 3 24.12 36.44 -6.49
C LYS A 3 23.16 35.39 -7.11
N SER A 4 23.72 34.40 -7.80
CA SER A 4 22.99 33.27 -8.36
C SER A 4 22.17 32.57 -7.27
N LYS A 5 20.84 32.56 -7.43
CA LYS A 5 19.87 31.90 -6.53
C LYS A 5 19.71 30.39 -6.83
N PHE A 6 20.74 29.73 -7.37
CA PHE A 6 20.67 28.31 -7.76
C PHE A 6 21.46 27.37 -6.83
N GLY A 7 21.68 27.75 -5.57
CA GLY A 7 22.21 26.86 -4.54
C GLY A 7 21.12 26.46 -3.55
N ASN A 8 21.00 25.16 -3.25
CA ASN A 8 20.27 24.54 -2.12
C ASN A 8 18.82 24.04 -2.23
N ASN A 9 18.21 23.91 -3.41
CA ASN A 9 16.87 23.28 -3.53
C ASN A 9 16.84 21.87 -4.15
N MET A 10 17.99 21.18 -4.28
CA MET A 10 18.00 19.76 -4.64
C MET A 10 17.70 18.90 -3.41
N LYS A 11 16.43 18.51 -3.24
CA LYS A 11 16.06 17.46 -2.29
C LYS A 11 16.45 16.09 -2.84
N LYS A 12 16.90 15.19 -1.96
CA LYS A 12 17.20 13.80 -2.36
C LYS A 12 15.91 13.10 -2.78
N ILE A 13 15.99 12.16 -3.72
CA ILE A 13 14.80 11.42 -4.18
C ILE A 13 14.04 10.76 -3.02
N GLY A 14 14.75 10.20 -2.04
CA GLY A 14 14.14 9.60 -0.85
C GLY A 14 13.37 10.58 0.04
N GLU A 15 13.68 11.88 -0.01
CA GLU A 15 12.96 12.91 0.75
C GLU A 15 11.66 13.33 0.05
N ILE A 16 11.61 13.24 -1.28
CA ILE A 16 10.44 13.65 -2.07
C ILE A 16 9.49 12.47 -2.30
N LEU A 17 10.01 11.25 -2.45
CA LEU A 17 9.25 10.06 -2.80
C LEU A 17 8.04 9.79 -1.88
N PRO A 18 8.15 9.87 -0.54
CA PRO A 18 6.99 9.65 0.34
C PRO A 18 5.85 10.63 0.07
N SER A 19 6.17 11.90 -0.22
CA SER A 19 5.16 12.92 -0.52
C SER A 19 4.44 12.66 -1.85
N ILE A 20 5.16 12.12 -2.84
CA ILE A 20 4.59 11.74 -4.15
C ILE A 20 3.69 10.52 -3.97
N LEU A 21 4.19 9.46 -3.33
CA LEU A 21 3.42 8.24 -3.07
C LEU A 21 2.14 8.53 -2.29
N ASN A 22 2.20 9.45 -1.31
CA ASN A 22 1.02 9.87 -0.56
C ASN A 22 0.01 10.62 -1.44
N ARG A 23 0.46 11.57 -2.27
CA ARG A 23 -0.41 12.29 -3.23
C ARG A 23 -1.07 11.37 -4.25
N MET A 24 -0.37 10.32 -4.68
CA MET A 24 -0.92 9.32 -5.59
C MET A 24 -1.87 8.33 -4.90
N GLY A 25 -2.06 8.41 -3.58
CA GLY A 25 -2.87 7.47 -2.82
C GLY A 25 -2.28 6.06 -2.71
N ILE A 26 -1.01 5.88 -3.11
CA ILE A 26 -0.32 4.57 -3.09
C ILE A 26 -0.15 4.09 -1.65
N ILE A 27 0.16 4.99 -0.72
CA ILE A 27 0.28 4.64 0.70
C ILE A 27 -1.00 4.00 1.22
N LYS A 28 -2.17 4.58 0.88
CA LYS A 28 -3.47 3.99 1.22
C LYS A 28 -3.67 2.61 0.60
N GLY A 29 -3.23 2.42 -0.65
CA GLY A 29 -3.27 1.13 -1.33
C GLY A 29 -2.38 0.07 -0.66
N ILE A 30 -1.18 0.45 -0.21
CA ILE A 30 -0.26 -0.41 0.53
C ILE A 30 -0.88 -0.83 1.86
N GLU A 31 -1.41 0.12 2.63
CA GLU A 31 -2.08 -0.15 3.91
C GLU A 31 -3.27 -1.10 3.73
N GLN A 32 -4.08 -0.89 2.70
CA GLN A 32 -5.19 -1.79 2.37
C GLN A 32 -4.69 -3.19 1.96
N GLY A 33 -3.60 -3.27 1.21
CA GLY A 33 -2.98 -4.53 0.80
C GLY A 33 -2.46 -5.40 1.95
N LYS A 34 -2.21 -4.81 3.13
CA LYS A 34 -1.84 -5.57 4.34
C LYS A 34 -2.87 -6.63 4.72
N ALA A 35 -4.15 -6.42 4.41
CA ALA A 35 -5.20 -7.42 4.65
C ALA A 35 -4.97 -8.73 3.86
N VAL A 36 -4.30 -8.66 2.71
CA VAL A 36 -3.89 -9.85 1.93
C VAL A 36 -2.70 -10.53 2.61
N VAL A 37 -1.70 -9.75 3.02
CA VAL A 37 -0.46 -10.26 3.62
C VAL A 37 -0.69 -10.90 4.99
N PHE A 38 -1.54 -10.30 5.82
CA PHE A 38 -1.80 -10.75 7.19
C PHE A 38 -3.10 -11.54 7.32
N TRP A 39 -3.63 -12.06 6.22
CA TRP A 39 -4.93 -12.74 6.19
C TRP A 39 -5.07 -13.82 7.25
N GLU A 40 -4.13 -14.79 7.28
CA GLU A 40 -4.18 -15.91 8.21
C GLU A 40 -4.19 -15.46 9.68
N ASN A 41 -3.39 -14.43 10.01
CA ASN A 41 -3.35 -13.84 11.34
C ASN A 41 -4.67 -13.15 11.74
N ILE A 42 -5.41 -12.61 10.76
CA ILE A 42 -6.66 -11.87 11.00
C ILE A 42 -7.84 -12.82 11.16
N VAL A 43 -7.96 -13.82 10.27
CA VAL A 43 -9.15 -14.68 10.19
C VAL A 43 -8.99 -16.03 10.90
N GLY A 44 -7.75 -16.42 11.21
CA GLY A 44 -7.41 -17.70 11.82
C GLY A 44 -7.56 -18.89 10.87
N ASP A 45 -7.01 -20.03 11.32
CA ASP A 45 -6.87 -21.24 10.51
C ASP A 45 -8.18 -21.73 9.88
N ASN A 46 -9.29 -21.63 10.60
CA ASN A 46 -10.55 -22.19 10.12
C ASN A 46 -11.02 -21.50 8.83
N ILE A 47 -10.98 -20.16 8.79
CA ILE A 47 -11.35 -19.41 7.58
C ILE A 47 -10.23 -19.50 6.55
N ALA A 48 -8.97 -19.38 6.95
CA ALA A 48 -7.83 -19.40 6.04
C ALA A 48 -7.72 -20.70 5.22
N ARG A 49 -8.17 -21.83 5.77
CA ARG A 49 -8.22 -23.12 5.05
C ARG A 49 -9.19 -23.15 3.88
N HIS A 50 -10.29 -22.39 3.95
CA HIS A 50 -11.37 -22.42 2.95
C HIS A 50 -11.48 -21.14 2.13
N ALA A 51 -10.75 -20.09 2.50
CA ALA A 51 -10.91 -18.77 1.91
C ALA A 51 -9.54 -18.07 1.76
N LYS A 52 -9.21 -17.62 0.55
CA LYS A 52 -7.94 -16.94 0.23
C LYS A 52 -8.19 -15.56 -0.38
N PRO A 53 -7.57 -14.49 0.14
CA PRO A 53 -7.71 -13.18 -0.46
C PRO A 53 -6.83 -13.08 -1.71
N PHE A 54 -7.35 -12.46 -2.76
CA PHE A 54 -6.60 -12.28 -4.00
C PHE A 54 -6.51 -10.83 -4.47
N LYS A 55 -7.32 -9.91 -3.90
CA LYS A 55 -7.34 -8.51 -4.34
C LYS A 55 -7.95 -7.58 -3.30
N VAL A 56 -7.41 -6.36 -3.22
CA VAL A 56 -8.13 -5.21 -2.65
C VAL A 56 -8.42 -4.19 -3.75
N LYS A 57 -9.69 -3.77 -3.88
CA LYS A 57 -10.10 -2.75 -4.84
C LYS A 57 -11.16 -1.85 -4.23
N LYS A 58 -10.90 -0.54 -4.25
CA LYS A 58 -11.80 0.49 -3.70
C LYS A 58 -12.21 0.21 -2.24
N GLY A 59 -11.25 -0.28 -1.43
CA GLY A 59 -11.50 -0.61 -0.02
C GLY A 59 -12.22 -1.94 0.22
N ILE A 60 -12.51 -2.73 -0.83
CA ILE A 60 -13.12 -4.05 -0.71
C ILE A 60 -12.05 -5.12 -0.90
N LEU A 61 -11.93 -6.02 0.07
CA LEU A 61 -11.14 -7.25 -0.02
C LEU A 61 -11.98 -8.32 -0.73
N TYR A 62 -11.43 -8.88 -1.80
CA TYR A 62 -12.02 -9.97 -2.56
C TYR A 62 -11.35 -11.27 -2.14
N VAL A 63 -12.18 -12.26 -1.83
CA VAL A 63 -11.77 -13.54 -1.29
C VAL A 63 -12.35 -14.63 -2.18
N GLU A 64 -11.50 -15.55 -2.60
CA GLU A 64 -11.91 -16.78 -3.25
C GLU A 64 -12.21 -17.80 -2.15
N VAL A 65 -13.40 -18.38 -2.20
CA VAL A 65 -13.86 -19.37 -1.21
C VAL A 65 -14.07 -20.69 -1.92
N THR A 66 -13.44 -21.74 -1.40
CA THR A 66 -13.65 -23.09 -1.90
C THR A 66 -14.93 -23.67 -1.31
N SER A 67 -15.78 -24.21 -2.17
CA SER A 67 -16.94 -25.00 -1.77
C SER A 67 -16.66 -26.46 -2.10
N SER A 68 -16.79 -27.32 -1.11
CA SER A 68 -16.64 -28.79 -1.20
C SER A 68 -17.92 -29.44 -0.71
#